data_AF-R7UHG3-F1
#
_entry.id   AF-R7UHG3-F1
#
_cell.length_a   1.000
_cell.length_b   1.000
_cell.length_c   1.000
_cell.angle_alpha   90.00
_cell.angle_beta   90.00
_cell.angle_gamma   90.00
#
_symmetry.space_group_name_H-M   'P 1'
#
loop_
_entity.id
_entity.type
_entity.pdbx_description
1 polymer ?
#
loop_
_entity_poly.entity_id
_entity_poly.type
_entity_poly.pdbx_seq_one_letter_code
_entity_poly.pdbx_strand_id
1 'polypeptide(L)'
;MFSFIQNHNGHNVYDSYGDGLNVRRCGPRLSEAAAEKLKNRYVLMRNGATEHERETGKRTSIPITVRQLEAIIRISESIAKMRLSPFASEVDVEEALRLFQVSTLDAAMSGSLAGAEGFTTEEDQEMLSRIEKQIKRRFVIGAQVSEHAIVQDFVKQKYPERAIYKVIHFMLRRGEVQHRLQRKMLYRIK
;
A
#
# COMPACT_ATOMS: atom_id res chain seq x y z
N MET A 1 -13.76 -18.47 -13.32
CA MET A 1 -12.78 -17.54 -12.73
C MET A 1 -13.03 -16.07 -13.10
N PHE A 2 -14.25 -15.66 -13.48
CA PHE A 2 -14.72 -14.26 -13.54
C PHE A 2 -16.26 -14.29 -13.69
N SER A 3 -16.98 -14.81 -12.70
CA SER A 3 -18.43 -15.08 -12.82
C SER A 3 -19.25 -14.53 -11.66
N PHE A 4 -18.89 -13.35 -11.15
CA PHE A 4 -19.73 -12.66 -10.17
C PHE A 4 -20.01 -11.19 -10.49
N ILE A 5 -19.64 -10.74 -11.69
CA ILE A 5 -20.13 -9.48 -12.28
C ILE A 5 -20.92 -9.84 -13.53
N GLN A 6 -22.02 -10.56 -13.33
CA GLN A 6 -23.15 -10.61 -14.23
C GLN A 6 -24.30 -11.25 -13.45
N ASN A 7 -25.13 -10.42 -12.84
CA ASN A 7 -26.46 -10.89 -12.48
C ASN A 7 -27.23 -11.06 -13.78
N HIS A 8 -27.46 -12.33 -14.14
CA HIS A 8 -28.50 -12.72 -15.08
C HIS A 8 -29.85 -12.33 -14.52
N ASN A 9 -30.29 -11.11 -14.83
CA ASN A 9 -31.68 -10.70 -15.00
C ASN A 9 -31.63 -9.24 -15.46
N GLY A 10 -32.01 -9.00 -16.71
CA GLY A 10 -31.95 -7.70 -17.39
C GLY A 10 -32.94 -6.67 -16.83
N HIS A 11 -32.87 -6.36 -15.54
CA HIS A 11 -33.47 -5.17 -14.96
C HIS A 11 -32.38 -4.15 -14.69
N ASN A 12 -32.34 -3.12 -15.53
CA ASN A 12 -31.66 -1.86 -15.24
C ASN A 12 -32.13 -1.37 -13.87
N VAL A 13 -31.23 -1.31 -12.90
CA VAL A 13 -31.50 -0.73 -11.58
C VAL A 13 -31.30 0.80 -11.67
N TYR A 14 -32.03 1.42 -12.59
CA TYR A 14 -32.26 2.88 -12.65
C TYR A 14 -33.65 3.20 -12.12
N ASP A 15 -34.13 2.44 -11.15
CA ASP A 15 -35.48 2.60 -10.62
C ASP A 15 -35.46 2.66 -9.10
N SER A 16 -35.35 3.89 -8.59
CA SER A 16 -36.10 4.37 -7.43
C SER A 16 -35.65 5.80 -7.07
N TYR A 17 -36.05 6.77 -7.89
CA TYR A 17 -36.27 8.13 -7.40
C TYR A 17 -37.53 8.12 -6.54
N GLY A 18 -37.38 8.17 -5.23
CA GLY A 18 -38.50 8.30 -4.30
C GLY A 18 -38.58 7.17 -3.29
N ASP A 19 -37.74 7.24 -2.25
CA ASP A 19 -38.18 6.78 -0.94
C ASP A 19 -37.37 7.52 0.13
N GLY A 20 -38.10 8.14 1.07
CA GLY A 20 -37.54 8.96 2.13
C GLY A 20 -36.38 8.26 2.84
N LEU A 21 -35.29 8.99 3.02
CA LEU A 21 -34.00 8.47 3.40
C LEU A 21 -33.99 8.03 4.87
N ASN A 22 -34.49 6.82 5.10
CA ASN A 22 -34.64 6.20 6.39
C ASN A 22 -33.33 5.47 6.73
N VAL A 23 -32.73 5.70 7.90
CA VAL A 23 -31.46 5.06 8.31
C VAL A 23 -31.56 3.51 8.33
N ARG A 24 -32.79 2.99 8.44
CA ARG A 24 -33.10 1.55 8.32
C ARG A 24 -33.19 1.04 6.87
N ARG A 25 -33.35 1.92 5.87
CA ARG A 25 -33.51 1.60 4.43
C ARG A 25 -32.37 2.09 3.53
N CYS A 26 -31.42 2.86 4.05
CA CYS A 26 -30.23 3.23 3.28
C CYS A 26 -29.30 2.01 3.17
N GLY A 27 -29.38 1.33 2.02
CA GLY A 27 -28.47 0.27 1.60
C GLY A 27 -27.54 0.78 0.52
N PRO A 28 -26.50 1.56 0.88
CA PRO A 28 -25.63 2.17 -0.11
C PRO A 28 -24.96 1.13 -0.99
N ARG A 29 -24.65 1.52 -2.22
CA ARG A 29 -23.93 0.70 -3.19
C ARG A 29 -22.66 1.41 -3.61
N LEU A 30 -21.65 0.63 -3.96
CA LEU A 30 -20.39 1.14 -4.47
C LEU A 30 -20.63 1.81 -5.83
N SER A 31 -20.08 3.00 -6.04
CA SER A 31 -20.02 3.57 -7.39
C SER A 31 -19.04 2.78 -8.26
N GLU A 32 -19.21 2.86 -9.58
CA GLU A 32 -18.33 2.17 -10.54
C GLU A 32 -16.86 2.60 -10.38
N ALA A 33 -16.62 3.90 -10.24
CA ALA A 33 -15.29 4.45 -10.02
C ALA A 33 -14.66 3.95 -8.70
N ALA A 34 -15.46 3.86 -7.64
CA ALA A 34 -15.03 3.31 -6.36
C ALA A 34 -14.71 1.81 -6.45
N ALA A 35 -15.47 1.05 -7.25
CA ALA A 35 -15.23 -0.37 -7.51
C ALA A 35 -13.91 -0.60 -8.25
N GLU A 36 -13.63 0.21 -9.28
CA GLU A 36 -12.39 0.12 -10.04
C GLU A 36 -11.17 0.48 -9.18
N LYS A 37 -11.25 1.56 -8.40
CA LYS A 37 -10.21 1.95 -7.44
C LYS A 37 -9.91 0.83 -6.45
N LEU A 38 -10.95 0.22 -5.86
CA LEU A 38 -10.79 -0.89 -4.92
C LEU A 38 -10.12 -2.11 -5.57
N LYS A 39 -10.54 -2.48 -6.78
CA LYS A 39 -9.96 -3.60 -7.55
C LYS A 39 -8.47 -3.37 -7.80
N ASN A 40 -8.11 -2.18 -8.30
CA ASN A 40 -6.72 -1.84 -8.60
C ASN A 40 -5.84 -1.90 -7.34
N ARG A 41 -6.33 -1.36 -6.22
CA ARG A 41 -5.60 -1.41 -4.94
C ARG A 41 -5.43 -2.84 -4.41
N TYR A 42 -6.46 -3.68 -4.51
CA TYR A 42 -6.35 -5.08 -4.10
C TYR A 42 -5.33 -5.87 -4.92
N VAL A 43 -5.31 -5.69 -6.25
CA VAL A 43 -4.34 -6.37 -7.12
C VAL A 43 -2.92 -5.96 -6.75
N LEU A 44 -2.67 -4.65 -6.56
CA LEU A 44 -1.37 -4.15 -6.11
C LEU A 44 -0.95 -4.77 -4.77
N MET A 45 -1.86 -4.77 -3.78
CA MET A 45 -1.59 -5.35 -2.47
C MET A 45 -1.26 -6.86 -2.56
N ARG A 46 -2.03 -7.61 -3.34
CA ARG A 46 -1.84 -9.06 -3.52
C ARG A 46 -0.54 -9.39 -4.24
N ASN A 47 -0.20 -8.63 -5.27
CA ASN A 47 1.04 -8.81 -6.01
C ASN A 47 2.25 -8.50 -5.12
N GLY A 48 2.24 -7.38 -4.40
CA GLY A 48 3.32 -7.00 -3.50
C GLY A 48 3.57 -8.01 -2.38
N ALA A 49 2.52 -8.63 -1.82
CA ALA A 49 2.69 -9.71 -0.86
C ALA A 49 3.32 -10.95 -1.50
N THR A 50 2.87 -11.35 -2.70
CA THR A 50 3.40 -12.53 -3.41
C THR A 50 4.88 -12.34 -3.79
N GLU A 51 5.25 -11.14 -4.23
CA GLU A 51 6.65 -10.80 -4.52
C GLU A 51 7.50 -10.83 -3.26
N HIS A 52 7.01 -10.28 -2.16
CA HIS A 52 7.72 -10.33 -0.88
C HIS A 52 7.97 -11.77 -0.39
N GLU A 53 6.99 -12.67 -0.56
CA GLU A 53 7.16 -14.10 -0.23
C GLU A 53 8.23 -14.78 -1.09
N ARG A 54 8.27 -14.47 -2.39
CA ARG A 54 9.27 -15.00 -3.32
C ARG A 54 10.68 -14.50 -3.01
N GLU A 55 10.81 -13.23 -2.63
CA GLU A 55 12.09 -12.60 -2.35
C GLU A 55 12.68 -13.00 -1.00
N THR A 56 11.85 -13.10 0.04
CA THR A 56 12.31 -13.38 1.41
C THR A 56 12.27 -14.86 1.76
N GLY A 57 11.59 -15.68 0.96
CA GLY A 57 11.27 -17.08 1.27
C GLY A 57 10.35 -17.23 2.49
N LYS A 58 9.89 -16.12 3.08
CA LYS A 58 9.00 -16.09 4.25
C LYS A 58 7.60 -15.78 3.78
N ARG A 59 6.67 -16.68 4.08
CA ARG A 59 5.25 -16.41 3.87
C ARG A 59 4.81 -15.26 4.77
N THR A 60 4.01 -14.38 4.19
CA THR A 60 3.32 -13.35 4.96
C THR A 60 2.37 -14.04 5.94
N SER A 61 2.41 -13.64 7.22
CA SER A 61 1.62 -14.31 8.28
C SER A 61 0.10 -14.19 8.04
N ILE A 62 -0.33 -13.17 7.29
CA ILE A 62 -1.73 -12.90 7.00
C ILE A 62 -1.95 -12.93 5.48
N PRO A 63 -2.63 -13.95 4.94
CA PRO A 63 -2.90 -14.03 3.51
C PRO A 63 -3.87 -12.94 3.07
N ILE A 64 -3.62 -12.33 1.90
CA ILE A 64 -4.51 -11.34 1.29
C ILE A 64 -5.69 -12.06 0.63
N THR A 65 -6.85 -12.05 1.29
CA THR A 65 -8.03 -12.84 0.88
C THR A 65 -9.19 -11.96 0.41
N VAL A 66 -10.11 -12.55 -0.35
CA VAL A 66 -11.34 -11.88 -0.82
C VAL A 66 -12.22 -11.42 0.34
N ARG A 67 -12.13 -12.06 1.51
CA ARG A 67 -12.82 -11.61 2.73
C ARG A 67 -12.39 -10.20 3.18
N GLN A 68 -11.13 -9.84 2.95
CA GLN A 68 -10.63 -8.50 3.30
C GLN A 68 -11.22 -7.44 2.36
N LEU A 69 -11.36 -7.76 1.07
CA LEU A 69 -12.09 -6.92 0.11
C LEU A 69 -13.53 -6.68 0.55
N GLU A 70 -14.26 -7.74 0.93
CA GLU A 70 -15.63 -7.60 1.44
C GLU A 70 -15.70 -6.75 2.71
N ALA A 71 -14.70 -6.86 3.59
CA ALA A 71 -14.62 -6.04 4.79
C ALA A 71 -14.46 -4.54 4.44
N ILE A 72 -13.58 -4.22 3.49
CA ILE A 72 -13.38 -2.84 3.01
C ILE A 72 -14.67 -2.30 2.38
N ILE A 73 -15.35 -3.09 1.54
CA ILE A 73 -16.65 -2.70 0.95
C ILE A 73 -17.67 -2.36 2.03
N ARG A 74 -17.80 -3.20 3.07
CA ARG A 74 -18.73 -2.95 4.19
C ARG A 74 -18.39 -1.67 4.96
N ILE A 75 -17.10 -1.36 5.13
CA ILE A 75 -16.67 -0.11 5.79
C ILE A 75 -17.05 1.08 4.91
N SER A 76 -16.77 1.05 3.61
CA SER A 76 -17.14 2.12 2.67
C SER A 76 -18.64 2.36 2.62
N GLU A 77 -19.44 1.28 2.57
CA GLU A 77 -20.90 1.36 2.66
C GLU A 77 -21.36 1.94 4.00
N SER A 78 -20.70 1.61 5.11
CA SER A 78 -21.01 2.16 6.43
C SER A 78 -20.73 3.67 6.50
N ILE A 79 -19.63 4.15 5.90
CA ILE A 79 -19.29 5.58 5.82
C ILE A 79 -20.33 6.32 4.95
N ALA A 80 -20.70 5.76 3.80
CA ALA A 80 -21.76 6.31 2.96
C ALA A 80 -23.10 6.38 3.71
N LYS A 81 -23.43 5.33 4.47
CA LYS A 81 -24.64 5.25 5.29
C LYS A 81 -24.67 6.31 6.39
N MET A 82 -23.54 6.58 7.05
CA MET A 82 -23.42 7.64 8.07
C MET A 82 -23.69 9.04 7.48
N ARG A 83 -23.29 9.26 6.23
CA ARG A 83 -23.56 10.50 5.50
C ARG A 83 -24.90 10.51 4.78
N LEU A 84 -25.75 9.50 5.02
CA LEU A 84 -27.05 9.37 4.38
C LEU A 84 -26.97 9.38 2.84
N SER A 85 -25.86 8.89 2.28
CA SER A 85 -25.67 8.80 0.83
C SER A 85 -26.13 7.43 0.32
N PRO A 86 -26.88 7.35 -0.80
CA PRO A 86 -27.23 6.08 -1.44
C PRO A 86 -26.05 5.44 -2.18
N PHE A 87 -24.97 6.18 -2.43
CA PHE A 87 -23.77 5.68 -3.11
C PHE A 87 -22.52 5.94 -2.29
N ALA A 88 -21.66 4.91 -2.22
CA ALA A 88 -20.32 5.02 -1.68
C ALA A 88 -19.37 5.50 -2.78
N SER A 89 -18.72 6.65 -2.53
CA SER A 89 -17.80 7.28 -3.46
C SER A 89 -16.37 6.80 -3.26
N GLU A 90 -15.46 7.24 -4.13
CA GLU A 90 -14.02 6.91 -4.00
C GLU A 90 -13.43 7.36 -2.68
N VAL A 91 -13.95 8.45 -2.09
CA VAL A 91 -13.51 8.98 -0.80
C VAL A 91 -13.83 8.00 0.33
N ASP A 92 -14.95 7.28 0.23
CA ASP A 92 -15.34 6.26 1.23
C ASP A 92 -14.47 5.01 1.15
N VAL A 93 -14.06 4.66 -0.06
CA VAL A 93 -13.11 3.57 -0.30
C VAL A 93 -11.73 3.94 0.22
N GLU A 94 -11.30 5.18 -0.02
CA GLU A 94 -10.02 5.69 0.48
C GLU A 94 -9.96 5.71 2.01
N GLU A 95 -11.01 6.21 2.66
CA GLU A 95 -11.08 6.21 4.11
C GLU A 95 -11.19 4.80 4.70
N ALA A 96 -11.97 3.91 4.05
CA ALA A 96 -12.04 2.51 4.44
C ALA A 96 -10.69 1.79 4.31
N LEU A 97 -9.95 2.06 3.23
CA LEU A 97 -8.59 1.54 3.03
C LEU A 97 -7.63 2.07 4.10
N ARG A 98 -7.71 3.36 4.43
CA ARG A 98 -6.89 3.97 5.49
C ARG A 98 -7.17 3.31 6.84
N LEU A 99 -8.44 3.12 7.22
CA LEU A 99 -8.84 2.44 8.45
C LEU A 99 -8.42 0.97 8.46
N PHE A 100 -8.57 0.28 7.33
CA PHE A 100 -8.15 -1.11 7.18
C PHE A 100 -6.62 -1.25 7.35
N GLN A 101 -5.85 -0.30 6.82
CA GLN A 101 -4.41 -0.25 7.02
C GLN A 101 -4.05 -0.06 8.50
N VAL A 102 -4.60 0.93 9.18
CA VAL A 102 -4.28 1.15 10.60
C VAL A 102 -4.69 -0.04 11.47
N SER A 103 -5.85 -0.65 11.22
CA SER A 103 -6.39 -1.74 12.05
C SER A 103 -5.73 -3.11 11.82
N THR A 104 -5.37 -3.43 10.59
CA THR A 104 -4.86 -4.77 10.22
C THR A 104 -3.36 -4.77 9.97
N LEU A 105 -2.81 -3.67 9.41
CA LEU A 105 -1.41 -3.62 9.02
C LEU A 105 -0.48 -3.19 10.14
N ASP A 106 -0.90 -2.43 11.17
CA ASP A 106 0.02 -2.10 12.28
C ASP A 106 0.43 -3.38 13.06
N ALA A 107 -0.51 -4.32 13.21
CA ALA A 107 -0.26 -5.65 13.77
C ALA A 107 0.64 -6.53 12.87
N ALA A 108 0.59 -6.38 11.55
CA ALA A 108 1.38 -7.16 10.59
C ALA A 108 2.75 -6.52 10.25
N MET A 109 2.85 -5.19 10.31
CA MET A 109 4.03 -4.39 10.02
C MET A 109 5.03 -4.37 11.16
N SER A 110 4.61 -4.65 12.40
CA SER A 110 5.55 -4.90 13.50
C SER A 110 6.47 -6.11 13.22
N GLY A 111 6.05 -7.03 12.33
CA GLY A 111 6.76 -8.28 12.06
C GLY A 111 7.57 -8.37 10.76
N SER A 112 7.07 -7.95 9.58
CA SER A 112 7.81 -8.19 8.31
C SER A 112 7.37 -7.42 7.05
N LEU A 113 6.25 -6.70 7.00
CA LEU A 113 5.69 -6.20 5.74
C LEU A 113 6.02 -4.74 5.36
N ALA A 114 7.00 -4.12 6.01
CA ALA A 114 7.41 -2.73 5.73
C ALA A 114 8.22 -2.61 4.42
N GLY A 115 7.61 -2.86 3.25
CA GLY A 115 8.33 -2.78 1.98
C GLY A 115 7.67 -3.31 0.71
N ALA A 116 6.45 -3.83 0.77
CA ALA A 116 5.69 -4.21 -0.42
C ALA A 116 5.06 -2.96 -1.09
N GLU A 117 5.08 -2.91 -2.42
CA GLU A 117 4.44 -1.84 -3.19
C GLU A 117 2.92 -1.81 -2.91
N GLY A 118 2.36 -0.61 -2.68
CA GLY A 118 0.95 -0.41 -2.31
C GLY A 118 0.64 -0.34 -0.80
N PHE A 119 1.64 -0.54 0.07
CA PHE A 119 1.50 -0.55 1.54
C PHE A 119 2.20 0.60 2.28
N THR A 120 2.89 1.48 1.56
CA THR A 120 3.48 2.72 2.10
C THR A 120 2.52 3.88 1.91
N THR A 121 2.35 4.76 2.89
CA THR A 121 1.57 6.00 2.72
C THR A 121 2.22 6.89 1.65
N GLU A 122 1.48 7.83 1.05
CA GLU A 122 2.06 8.79 0.10
C GLU A 122 3.19 9.61 0.76
N GLU A 123 3.01 9.98 2.04
CA GLU A 123 4.04 10.67 2.83
C GLU A 123 5.31 9.82 2.99
N ASP A 124 5.16 8.51 3.23
CA ASP A 124 6.29 7.58 3.29
C ASP A 124 6.98 7.45 1.93
N GLN A 125 6.21 7.41 0.83
CA GLN A 125 6.76 7.34 -0.53
C GLN A 125 7.57 8.60 -0.86
N GLU A 126 7.04 9.78 -0.51
CA GLU A 126 7.77 11.03 -0.68
C GLU A 126 9.06 11.06 0.15
N MET A 127 9.00 10.63 1.40
CA MET A 127 10.17 10.56 2.28
C MET A 127 11.23 9.63 1.70
N LEU A 128 10.85 8.42 1.28
CA LEU A 128 11.75 7.44 0.67
C LEU A 128 12.37 7.99 -0.63
N SER A 129 11.57 8.67 -1.47
CA SER A 129 12.06 9.33 -2.70
C SER A 129 13.07 10.44 -2.40
N ARG A 130 12.84 11.23 -1.34
CA ARG A 130 13.77 12.29 -0.89
C ARG A 130 15.09 11.69 -0.43
N ILE A 131 15.05 10.64 0.40
CA ILE A 131 16.24 9.91 0.85
C ILE A 131 16.99 9.32 -0.35
N GLU A 132 16.30 8.65 -1.27
CA GLU A 132 16.91 8.05 -2.47
C GLU A 132 17.62 9.09 -3.34
N LYS A 133 16.96 10.22 -3.63
CA LYS A 133 17.55 11.33 -4.40
C LYS A 133 18.80 11.89 -3.73
N GLN A 134 18.80 12.03 -2.42
CA GLN A 134 19.96 12.54 -1.68
C GLN A 134 21.13 11.54 -1.69
N ILE A 135 20.85 10.24 -1.48
CA ILE A 135 21.88 9.19 -1.57
C ILE A 135 22.49 9.18 -2.98
N LYS A 136 21.66 9.23 -4.03
CA LYS A 136 22.12 9.28 -5.42
C LYS A 136 22.92 10.54 -5.78
N ARG A 137 22.65 11.69 -5.15
CA ARG A 137 23.43 12.92 -5.38
C ARG A 137 24.80 12.86 -4.69
N ARG A 138 24.86 12.30 -3.48
CA ARG A 138 26.07 12.28 -2.66
C ARG A 138 27.02 11.14 -3.03
N PHE A 139 26.46 10.02 -3.48
CA PHE A 139 27.22 8.83 -3.79
C PHE A 139 27.47 8.74 -5.29
N VAL A 140 28.57 9.29 -5.80
CA VAL A 140 28.89 9.23 -7.24
C VAL A 140 29.14 7.79 -7.71
N ILE A 141 28.91 7.52 -9.00
CA ILE A 141 29.15 6.20 -9.59
C ILE A 141 30.64 5.85 -9.42
N GLY A 142 30.91 4.63 -8.93
CA GLY A 142 32.26 4.18 -8.62
C GLY A 142 32.82 4.61 -7.26
N ALA A 143 32.08 5.38 -6.45
CA ALA A 143 32.50 5.68 -5.08
C ALA A 143 32.26 4.50 -4.13
N GLN A 144 33.06 4.45 -3.05
CA GLN A 144 32.90 3.53 -1.92
C GLN A 144 32.63 4.33 -0.66
N VAL A 145 31.54 4.02 0.04
CA VAL A 145 31.18 4.67 1.31
C VAL A 145 30.72 3.59 2.28
N SER A 146 31.05 3.76 3.56
CA SER A 146 30.60 2.83 4.59
C SER A 146 29.09 2.98 4.81
N GLU A 147 28.39 1.85 4.95
CA GLU A 147 26.94 1.85 5.22
C GLU A 147 26.64 2.63 6.51
N HIS A 148 27.49 2.46 7.53
CA HIS A 148 27.36 3.14 8.81
C HIS A 148 27.46 4.68 8.69
N ALA A 149 28.37 5.20 7.85
CA ALA A 149 28.48 6.65 7.66
C ALA A 149 27.23 7.22 6.98
N ILE A 150 26.67 6.50 6.01
CA ILE A 150 25.40 6.90 5.37
C ILE A 150 24.31 6.94 6.43
N VAL A 151 24.11 5.87 7.19
CA VAL A 151 23.06 5.81 8.22
C VAL A 151 23.22 6.95 9.23
N GLN A 152 24.41 7.16 9.78
CA GLN A 152 24.64 8.24 10.75
C GLN A 152 24.32 9.63 10.18
N ASP A 153 24.68 9.90 8.93
CA ASP A 153 24.47 11.22 8.32
C ASP A 153 22.99 11.52 8.06
N PHE A 154 22.20 10.51 7.71
CA PHE A 154 20.75 10.69 7.52
C PHE A 154 19.99 10.67 8.85
N VAL A 155 20.48 9.94 9.86
CA VAL A 155 19.96 10.02 11.24
C VAL A 155 20.15 11.43 11.82
N LYS A 156 21.31 12.08 11.58
CA LYS A 156 21.54 13.48 11.96
C LYS A 156 20.54 14.45 11.31
N GLN A 157 20.06 14.14 10.11
CA GLN A 157 19.02 14.91 9.41
C GLN A 157 17.60 14.60 9.88
N LYS A 158 17.45 13.83 10.97
CA LYS A 158 16.18 13.40 11.57
C LYS A 158 15.35 12.45 10.69
N TYR A 159 15.97 11.73 9.76
CA TYR A 159 15.28 10.63 9.08
C TYR A 159 15.26 9.37 9.96
N PRO A 160 14.15 8.60 9.95
CA PRO A 160 14.07 7.36 10.71
C PRO A 160 15.00 6.30 10.14
N GLU A 161 15.74 5.62 11.02
CA GLU A 161 16.77 4.62 10.64
C GLU A 161 16.21 3.52 9.72
N ARG A 162 14.96 3.08 10.01
CA ARG A 162 14.26 2.07 9.21
C ARG A 162 14.05 2.50 7.75
N ALA A 163 13.76 3.77 7.50
CA ALA A 163 13.58 4.27 6.13
C ALA A 163 14.91 4.31 5.36
N ILE A 164 16.01 4.62 6.04
CA ILE A 164 17.35 4.68 5.43
C ILE A 164 17.79 3.28 4.98
N TYR A 165 17.74 2.29 5.88
CA TYR A 165 18.06 0.90 5.51
C TYR A 165 17.16 0.38 4.41
N LYS A 166 15.89 0.79 4.39
CA LYS A 166 14.93 0.41 3.34
C LYS A 166 15.35 0.94 1.97
N VAL A 167 15.75 2.21 1.86
CA VAL A 167 16.25 2.79 0.61
C VAL A 167 17.55 2.11 0.17
N ILE A 168 18.48 1.89 1.08
CA ILE A 168 19.74 1.17 0.79
C ILE A 168 19.45 -0.24 0.26
N HIS A 169 18.53 -0.96 0.89
CA HIS A 169 18.09 -2.28 0.45
C HIS A 169 17.45 -2.25 -0.94
N PHE A 170 16.63 -1.24 -1.26
CA PHE A 170 16.09 -1.07 -2.61
C PHE A 170 17.19 -0.81 -3.66
N MET A 171 18.17 0.05 -3.34
CA MET A 171 19.29 0.33 -4.25
C MET A 171 20.18 -0.89 -4.47
N LEU A 172 20.39 -1.72 -3.44
CA LEU A 172 21.07 -3.02 -3.54
C LEU A 172 20.30 -3.99 -4.44
N ARG A 173 18.98 -4.08 -4.25
CA ARG A 173 18.11 -4.94 -5.07
C ARG A 173 18.07 -4.53 -6.55
N ARG A 174 18.04 -3.23 -6.83
CA ARG A 174 18.09 -2.69 -8.21
C ARG A 174 19.47 -2.84 -8.87
N GLY A 175 20.48 -3.30 -8.12
CA GLY A 175 21.85 -3.41 -8.61
C GLY A 175 22.53 -2.06 -8.84
N GLU A 176 21.98 -0.98 -8.28
CA GLU A 176 22.61 0.34 -8.31
C GLU A 176 23.81 0.38 -7.35
N VAL A 177 23.74 -0.39 -6.27
CA VAL A 177 24.76 -0.46 -5.22
C VAL A 177 25.10 -1.93 -4.92
N GLN A 178 26.34 -2.21 -4.54
CA GLN A 178 26.81 -3.54 -4.16
C GLN A 178 27.60 -3.50 -2.85
N HIS A 179 27.41 -4.51 -1.99
CA HIS A 179 28.23 -4.69 -0.80
C HIS A 179 29.65 -5.15 -1.15
N ARG A 180 30.65 -4.52 -0.53
CA ARG A 180 32.06 -4.92 -0.52
C ARG A 180 32.56 -5.02 0.93
N LEU A 181 33.67 -5.71 1.15
CA LEU A 181 34.30 -5.90 2.47
C LEU A 181 33.32 -6.35 3.57
N GLN A 182 32.84 -7.59 3.49
CA GLN A 182 31.96 -8.18 4.54
C GLN A 182 30.74 -7.30 4.87
N ARG A 183 30.08 -6.74 3.86
CA ARG A 183 28.91 -5.83 3.96
C ARG A 183 29.17 -4.46 4.60
N LYS A 184 30.38 -4.15 5.07
CA LYS A 184 30.66 -2.86 5.72
C LYS A 184 30.70 -1.67 4.76
N MET A 185 30.97 -1.93 3.47
CA MET A 185 31.10 -0.91 2.43
C MET A 185 30.05 -1.11 1.34
N LEU A 186 29.48 0.00 0.89
CA LEU A 186 28.64 0.07 -0.29
C LEU A 186 29.46 0.64 -1.45
N TYR A 187 29.28 0.07 -2.65
CA TYR A 187 29.92 0.49 -3.89
C TYR A 187 28.85 0.80 -4.95
N ARG A 188 28.86 2.00 -5.53
CA ARG A 188 27.87 2.37 -6.56
C ARG A 188 28.29 1.86 -7.94
N ILE A 189 27.42 1.09 -8.58
CA ILE A 189 27.64 0.52 -9.91
C ILE A 189 26.95 1.36 -11.00
N LYS A 190 25.76 1.93 -10.72
CA LYS A 190 24.95 2.71 -11.68
C LYS A 190 24.28 3.92 -11.00
#